data_AF-A0A1H0VR20-F1
#
_entry.id   AF-A0A1H0VR20-F1
#
_cell.length_a   1.000
_cell.length_b   1.000
_cell.length_c   1.000
_cell.angle_alpha   90.00
_cell.angle_beta   90.00
_cell.angle_gamma   90.00
#
_symmetry.space_group_name_H-M   'P 1'
#
loop_
_entity.id
_entity.type
_entity.pdbx_description
1 polymer ?
#
loop_
_entity_poly.entity_id
_entity_poly.type
_entity_poly.pdbx_seq_one_letter_code
_entity_poly.pdbx_strand_id
1 'polypeptide(L)'
;MRLTEVARERLATERIEVQAVAPATAIVGADGTTVVGVKLPPEYSTGTISPVGQPGKGSGRALGGVVLRNAKARMEITGIRGSVPDGRVHAFLKIGDEWVGELPLYASDVSAVRLSVEPGAPGQPTTIKGSDIPITPTQEGVDAFTKAFGVALFTMTDTVFTASGSGRAWPVPASLPG
;
A
#
# COMPACT_ATOMS: atom_id res chain seq x y z
N MET A 1 -1.56 -5.29 -2.48
CA MET A 1 -0.15 -5.15 -2.09
C MET A 1 0.47 -6.54 -1.98
N ARG A 2 1.68 -6.74 -2.49
CA ARG A 2 2.39 -8.03 -2.41
C ARG A 2 3.77 -7.81 -1.79
N LEU A 3 4.14 -8.66 -0.83
CA LEU A 3 5.46 -8.61 -0.20
C LEU A 3 6.54 -8.97 -1.21
N THR A 4 7.68 -8.28 -1.13
CA THR A 4 8.87 -8.66 -1.91
C THR A 4 9.50 -9.93 -1.34
N GLU A 5 10.41 -10.55 -2.08
CA GLU A 5 11.18 -11.70 -1.60
C GLU A 5 12.02 -11.34 -0.37
N VAL A 6 12.75 -10.23 -0.42
CA VAL A 6 13.52 -9.69 0.71
C VAL A 6 12.63 -9.54 1.95
N ALA A 7 11.42 -9.00 1.80
CA ALA A 7 10.50 -8.87 2.93
C ALA A 7 10.09 -10.22 3.52
N ARG A 8 9.74 -11.19 2.66
CA ARG A 8 9.34 -12.53 3.10
C ARG A 8 10.47 -13.26 3.82
N GLU A 9 11.69 -13.19 3.32
CA GLU A 9 12.85 -13.85 3.92
C GLU A 9 13.19 -13.27 5.30
N ARG A 10 13.17 -11.94 5.45
CA ARG A 10 13.46 -11.30 6.74
C ARG A 10 12.36 -11.57 7.76
N LEU A 11 11.09 -11.52 7.35
CA LEU A 11 9.97 -11.89 8.22
C LEU A 11 10.08 -13.36 8.66
N ALA A 12 10.41 -14.27 7.75
CA ALA A 12 10.58 -15.68 8.06
C ALA A 12 11.76 -15.92 9.03
N THR A 13 12.87 -15.19 8.86
CA THR A 13 14.05 -15.26 9.74
C THR A 13 13.68 -14.91 11.19
N GLU A 14 12.87 -13.87 11.38
CA GLU A 14 12.36 -13.42 12.69
C GLU A 14 11.09 -14.15 13.15
N ARG A 15 10.66 -15.18 12.39
CA ARG A 15 9.44 -15.97 12.64
C ARG A 15 8.19 -15.09 12.78
N ILE A 16 8.12 -14.03 11.99
CA ILE A 16 7.00 -13.10 11.95
C ILE A 16 6.00 -13.59 10.89
N GLU A 17 4.82 -13.96 11.36
CA GLU A 17 3.68 -14.30 10.53
C GLU A 17 2.93 -13.04 10.09
N VAL A 18 2.45 -13.08 8.84
CA VAL A 18 1.62 -12.04 8.23
C VAL A 18 0.19 -12.55 8.14
N GLN A 19 -0.78 -11.78 8.60
CA GLN A 19 -2.20 -12.10 8.44
C GLN A 19 -2.98 -10.88 7.98
N ALA A 20 -4.03 -11.08 7.18
CA ALA A 20 -4.90 -9.99 6.77
C ALA A 20 -5.84 -9.59 7.91
N VAL A 21 -6.04 -8.28 8.07
CA VAL A 21 -7.02 -7.72 9.00
C VAL A 21 -8.22 -7.26 8.19
N ALA A 22 -9.40 -7.81 8.50
CA ALA A 22 -10.64 -7.49 7.80
C ALA A 22 -10.89 -5.96 7.76
N PRO A 23 -11.45 -5.42 6.66
CA PRO A 23 -11.94 -6.12 5.47
C PRO A 23 -10.87 -6.48 4.42
N ALA A 24 -9.58 -6.35 4.72
CA ALA A 24 -8.54 -6.83 3.81
C ALA A 24 -8.56 -8.37 3.75
N THR A 25 -8.21 -8.92 2.59
CA THR A 25 -8.09 -10.37 2.39
C THR A 25 -6.64 -10.76 2.09
N ALA A 26 -6.25 -11.96 2.54
CA ALA A 26 -4.91 -12.47 2.32
C ALA A 26 -4.70 -12.86 0.85
N ILE A 27 -3.51 -12.58 0.34
CA ILE A 27 -3.00 -13.15 -0.90
C ILE A 27 -2.09 -14.29 -0.48
N VAL A 28 -2.48 -15.52 -0.81
CA VAL A 28 -1.74 -16.73 -0.45
C VAL A 28 -0.71 -17.07 -1.54
N GLY A 29 0.45 -17.56 -1.13
CA GLY A 29 1.53 -18.02 -1.99
C GLY A 29 1.20 -19.33 -2.71
N ALA A 30 2.13 -19.78 -3.55
CA ALA A 30 1.98 -21.01 -4.31
C ALA A 30 1.92 -22.28 -3.43
N ASP A 31 2.43 -22.21 -2.20
CA ASP A 31 2.36 -23.27 -1.20
C ASP A 31 0.96 -23.43 -0.57
N GLY A 32 0.04 -22.51 -0.85
CA GLY A 32 -1.33 -22.54 -0.33
C GLY A 32 -1.45 -22.17 1.15
N THR A 33 -0.37 -21.75 1.81
CA THR A 33 -0.37 -21.47 3.26
C THR A 33 0.29 -20.14 3.63
N THR A 34 1.35 -19.74 2.93
CA THR A 34 2.08 -18.52 3.25
C THR A 34 1.34 -17.30 2.73
N VAL A 35 1.10 -16.31 3.60
CA VAL A 35 0.57 -15.01 3.17
C VAL A 35 1.70 -14.21 2.50
N VAL A 36 1.56 -13.96 1.20
CA VAL A 36 2.53 -13.21 0.39
C VAL A 36 2.07 -11.78 0.07
N GLY A 37 0.97 -11.35 0.68
CA GLY A 37 0.42 -10.02 0.50
C GLY A 37 -1.01 -9.90 0.98
N VAL A 38 -1.61 -8.74 0.73
CA VAL A 38 -3.00 -8.47 1.06
C VAL A 38 -3.70 -7.67 -0.04
N LYS A 39 -4.98 -7.93 -0.22
CA LYS A 39 -5.88 -7.10 -1.02
C LYS A 39 -6.72 -6.26 -0.07
N LEU A 40 -6.59 -4.94 -0.18
CA LEU A 40 -7.36 -3.99 0.62
C LEU A 40 -8.48 -3.43 -0.26
N PRO A 41 -9.75 -3.46 0.20
CA PRO A 41 -10.80 -2.74 -0.50
C PRO A 41 -10.58 -1.23 -0.36
N PRO A 42 -10.67 -0.48 -1.47
CA PRO A 42 -10.63 0.98 -1.41
C PRO A 42 -11.87 1.51 -0.68
N GLU A 43 -11.69 2.49 0.19
CA GLU A 43 -12.78 3.26 0.79
C GLU A 43 -13.15 4.43 -0.12
N TYR A 44 -12.14 5.21 -0.51
CA TYR A 44 -12.24 6.29 -1.47
C TYR A 44 -10.89 6.52 -2.15
N SER A 45 -10.94 7.16 -3.31
CA SER A 45 -9.77 7.70 -3.98
C SER A 45 -10.18 8.94 -4.76
N THR A 46 -9.36 9.98 -4.68
CA THR A 46 -9.47 11.20 -5.46
C THR A 46 -8.12 11.53 -6.05
N GLY A 47 -8.10 12.16 -7.20
CA GLY A 47 -6.89 12.78 -7.69
C GLY A 47 -6.92 13.16 -9.15
N THR A 48 -5.83 13.76 -9.58
CA THR A 48 -5.58 14.12 -10.97
C THR A 48 -4.45 13.27 -11.54
N ILE A 49 -4.44 13.14 -12.86
CA ILE A 49 -3.37 12.46 -13.60
C ILE A 49 -2.89 13.44 -14.66
N SER A 50 -1.59 13.56 -14.80
CA SER A 50 -0.99 14.35 -15.87
C SER A 50 -1.26 13.72 -17.25
N PRO A 51 -1.12 14.47 -18.35
CA PRO A 51 -1.25 13.93 -19.70
C PRO A 51 -0.30 12.76 -20.01
N VAL A 52 0.83 12.66 -19.29
CA VAL A 52 1.83 11.60 -19.43
C VAL A 52 1.61 10.43 -18.46
N GLY A 53 0.45 10.35 -17.81
CA GLY A 53 0.08 9.23 -16.94
C GLY A 53 0.75 9.24 -15.55
N GLN A 54 1.37 10.35 -15.14
CA GLN A 54 1.89 10.50 -13.78
C GLN A 54 0.81 10.99 -12.81
N PRO A 55 0.77 10.48 -11.57
CA PRO A 55 -0.13 11.01 -10.54
C PRO A 55 0.12 12.50 -10.26
N GLY A 56 -0.96 13.29 -10.23
CA GLY A 56 -0.96 14.70 -9.83
C GLY A 56 -1.29 14.84 -8.34
N LYS A 57 -2.20 15.75 -7.97
CA LYS A 57 -2.66 15.84 -6.56
C LYS A 57 -3.74 14.80 -6.32
N GLY A 58 -3.73 14.16 -5.15
CA GLY A 58 -4.75 13.18 -4.82
C GLY A 58 -4.64 12.65 -3.41
N SER A 59 -5.71 11.98 -2.97
CA SER A 59 -5.75 11.26 -1.70
C SER A 59 -6.57 9.99 -1.85
N GLY A 60 -6.18 8.96 -1.12
CA GLY A 60 -6.91 7.71 -1.11
C GLY A 60 -6.82 7.03 0.24
N ARG A 61 -7.81 6.19 0.52
CA ARG A 61 -7.88 5.38 1.73
C ARG A 61 -8.34 3.98 1.37
N ALA A 62 -7.73 2.99 2.02
CA ALA A 62 -8.12 1.60 1.94
C ALA A 62 -8.43 1.06 3.33
N LEU A 63 -9.43 0.17 3.39
CA LEU A 63 -9.90 -0.42 4.63
C LEU A 63 -9.16 -1.72 4.95
N GLY A 64 -9.01 -2.00 6.24
CA GLY A 64 -8.34 -3.19 6.73
C GLY A 64 -6.82 -3.04 6.65
N GLY A 65 -6.12 -4.16 6.81
CA GLY A 65 -4.67 -4.12 6.72
C GLY A 65 -4.03 -5.44 7.06
N VAL A 66 -3.01 -5.40 7.90
CA VAL A 66 -2.11 -6.52 8.16
C VAL A 66 -1.80 -6.60 9.65
N VAL A 67 -1.83 -7.80 10.19
CA VAL A 67 -1.15 -8.13 11.45
C VAL A 67 0.19 -8.78 11.14
N LEU A 68 1.20 -8.36 11.88
CA LEU A 68 2.52 -8.97 11.94
C LEU A 68 2.69 -9.49 13.36
N ARG A 69 2.98 -10.77 13.52
CA ARG A 69 3.11 -11.36 14.86
C ARG A 69 4.19 -12.42 14.93
N ASN A 70 4.87 -12.50 16.06
CA ASN A 70 5.67 -13.65 16.45
C ASN A 70 5.40 -13.98 17.93
N ALA A 71 6.22 -14.85 18.53
CA ALA A 71 6.05 -15.22 19.94
C ALA A 71 6.28 -14.07 20.94
N LYS A 72 6.90 -12.97 20.52
CA LYS A 72 7.30 -11.85 21.38
C LYS A 72 6.42 -10.61 21.21
N ALA A 73 5.94 -10.38 20.00
CA ALA A 73 5.34 -9.11 19.62
C ALA A 73 4.22 -9.27 18.58
N ARG A 74 3.36 -8.25 18.58
CA ARG A 74 2.25 -8.11 17.64
C ARG A 74 2.19 -6.66 17.18
N MET A 75 2.10 -6.43 15.88
CA MET A 75 1.95 -5.12 15.26
C MET A 75 0.77 -5.22 14.28
N GLU A 76 -0.22 -4.35 14.42
CA GLU A 76 -1.45 -4.38 13.61
C GLU A 76 -1.63 -3.05 12.89
N ILE A 77 -1.78 -3.13 11.57
CA ILE A 77 -2.21 -2.04 10.71
C ILE A 77 -3.68 -2.28 10.36
N THR A 78 -4.56 -1.37 10.74
CA THR A 78 -6.03 -1.52 10.56
C THR A 78 -6.60 -0.75 9.37
N GLY A 79 -5.78 0.11 8.77
CA GLY A 79 -6.16 0.96 7.66
C GLY A 79 -4.94 1.70 7.14
N ILE A 80 -5.03 2.16 5.89
CA ILE A 80 -4.01 3.01 5.29
C ILE A 80 -4.66 4.17 4.54
N ARG A 81 -4.03 5.34 4.59
CA ARG A 81 -4.31 6.44 3.68
C ARG A 81 -3.02 6.95 3.05
N GLY A 82 -3.12 7.43 1.82
CA GLY A 82 -2.00 8.03 1.10
C GLY A 82 -2.40 9.36 0.49
N SER A 83 -1.41 10.23 0.31
CA SER A 83 -1.57 11.49 -0.42
C SER A 83 -0.46 11.66 -1.45
N VAL A 84 -0.79 12.40 -2.51
CA VAL A 84 0.11 12.83 -3.56
C VAL A 84 0.03 14.36 -3.63
N PRO A 85 1.16 15.10 -3.68
CA PRO A 85 2.51 14.67 -4.08
C PRO A 85 3.40 14.05 -3.00
N ASP A 86 2.97 14.06 -1.73
CA ASP A 86 3.86 13.70 -0.61
C ASP A 86 4.38 12.25 -0.69
N GLY A 87 3.63 11.35 -1.33
CA GLY A 87 4.03 9.95 -1.51
C GLY A 87 4.07 9.15 -0.21
N ARG A 88 3.63 9.72 0.91
CA ARG A 88 3.62 9.06 2.22
C ARG A 88 2.33 8.27 2.39
N VAL A 89 2.48 7.07 2.93
CA VAL A 89 1.39 6.18 3.31
C VAL A 89 1.31 6.20 4.84
N HIS A 90 0.23 6.79 5.34
CA HIS A 90 -0.11 6.77 6.74
C HIS A 90 -0.88 5.49 7.06
N ALA A 91 -0.51 4.85 8.16
CA ALA A 91 -1.13 3.63 8.65
C ALA A 91 -1.66 3.85 10.07
N PHE A 92 -2.84 3.32 10.33
CA PHE A 92 -3.44 3.28 11.67
C PHE A 92 -2.87 2.09 12.42
N LEU A 93 -2.03 2.35 13.41
CA LEU A 93 -1.13 1.38 14.02
C LEU A 93 -1.52 1.03 15.46
N LYS A 94 -1.52 -0.27 15.75
CA LYS A 94 -1.43 -0.81 17.12
C LYS A 94 -0.15 -1.63 17.29
N ILE A 95 0.41 -1.57 18.49
CA ILE A 95 1.48 -2.48 18.93
C ILE A 95 0.98 -3.19 20.20
N GLY A 96 0.97 -4.52 20.18
CA GLY A 96 0.18 -5.31 21.12
C GLY A 96 -1.31 -4.97 20.98
N ASP A 97 -1.89 -4.51 22.07
CA ASP A 97 -3.28 -4.01 22.15
C ASP A 97 -3.33 -2.48 22.34
N GLU A 98 -2.18 -1.79 22.29
CA GLU A 98 -2.10 -0.34 22.47
C GLU A 98 -2.19 0.38 21.12
N TRP A 99 -3.04 1.40 21.05
CA TRP A 99 -3.11 2.31 19.91
C TRP A 99 -1.94 3.29 19.94
N VAL A 100 -1.06 3.17 18.95
CA VAL A 100 0.04 4.12 18.73
C VAL A 100 -0.44 5.34 17.94
N GLY A 101 -1.52 5.17 17.18
CA GLY A 101 -2.14 6.22 16.38
C GLY A 101 -1.82 6.09 14.90
N GLU A 102 -1.91 7.20 14.19
CA GLU A 102 -1.63 7.25 12.77
C GLU A 102 -0.20 7.72 12.49
N LEU A 103 0.58 6.88 11.81
CA LEU A 103 1.99 7.16 11.50
C LEU A 103 2.28 6.99 10.01
N PRO A 104 3.15 7.83 9.41
CA PRO A 104 3.58 7.68 8.03
C PRO A 104 4.57 6.53 7.92
N LEU A 105 4.12 5.27 7.90
CA LEU A 105 5.01 4.10 7.97
C LEU A 105 5.76 3.81 6.67
N TYR A 106 5.20 4.22 5.53
CA TYR A 106 5.77 3.90 4.23
C TYR A 106 5.77 5.09 3.29
N ALA A 107 6.61 5.01 2.26
CA ALA A 107 6.73 5.99 1.21
C ALA A 107 6.79 5.32 -0.17
N SER A 108 6.38 6.07 -1.18
CA SER A 108 6.53 5.75 -2.59
C SER A 108 7.17 6.94 -3.29
N ASP A 109 8.07 6.69 -4.23
CA ASP A 109 8.51 7.72 -5.17
C ASP A 109 7.42 7.96 -6.21
N VAL A 110 6.59 8.97 -5.96
CA VAL A 110 5.50 9.38 -6.86
C VAL A 110 6.01 9.72 -8.26
N SER A 111 7.22 10.27 -8.38
CA SER A 111 7.78 10.70 -9.67
C SER A 111 8.11 9.50 -10.58
N ALA A 112 8.38 8.34 -9.97
CA ALA A 112 8.60 7.07 -10.64
C ALA A 112 7.29 6.32 -10.97
N VAL A 113 6.17 6.67 -10.33
CA VAL A 113 4.88 6.02 -10.61
C VAL A 113 4.40 6.32 -12.02
N ARG A 114 3.95 5.29 -12.71
CA ARG A 114 3.26 5.40 -14.00
C ARG A 114 1.89 4.73 -13.89
N LEU A 115 0.85 5.46 -14.25
CA LEU A 115 -0.51 4.96 -14.35
C LEU A 115 -0.82 4.66 -15.80
N SER A 116 -1.34 3.47 -16.07
CA SER A 116 -1.97 3.21 -17.37
C SER A 116 -3.37 3.83 -17.38
N VAL A 117 -3.67 4.51 -18.48
CA VAL A 117 -4.97 5.14 -18.72
C VAL A 117 -5.57 4.48 -19.95
N GLU A 118 -6.67 3.77 -19.76
CA GLU A 118 -7.42 3.07 -20.80
C GLU A 118 -8.76 3.81 -20.99
N PRO A 119 -8.91 4.62 -22.06
CA PRO A 119 -10.15 5.34 -22.31
C PRO A 119 -11.35 4.39 -22.39
N GLY A 120 -12.45 4.78 -21.74
CA GLY A 120 -13.72 4.09 -21.89
C GLY A 120 -14.33 4.35 -23.27
N ALA A 121 -15.18 3.43 -23.74
CA ALA A 121 -16.09 3.71 -24.85
C ALA A 121 -17.02 4.90 -24.51
N PRO A 122 -17.69 5.54 -25.49
CA PRO A 122 -18.69 6.57 -25.22
C PRO A 122 -19.72 6.12 -24.16
N GLY A 123 -19.90 6.92 -23.11
CA GLY A 123 -20.77 6.58 -21.99
C GLY A 123 -20.19 5.58 -20.98
N GLN A 124 -18.91 5.21 -21.09
CA GLN A 124 -18.19 4.36 -20.14
C GLN A 124 -17.03 5.12 -19.47
N PRO A 125 -16.70 4.82 -18.20
CA PRO A 125 -15.63 5.49 -17.50
C PRO A 125 -14.26 5.07 -18.05
N THR A 126 -13.29 5.96 -17.91
CA THR A 126 -11.88 5.64 -18.17
C THR A 126 -11.36 4.72 -17.05
N THR A 127 -10.63 3.68 -17.43
CA THR A 127 -9.97 2.80 -16.47
C THR A 127 -8.55 3.30 -16.22
N ILE A 128 -8.19 3.39 -14.95
CA ILE A 128 -6.85 3.77 -14.49
C ILE A 128 -6.27 2.59 -13.73
N LYS A 129 -5.02 2.22 -14.02
CA LYS A 129 -4.31 1.16 -13.29
C LYS A 129 -2.93 1.65 -12.89
N GLY A 130 -2.56 1.41 -11.64
CA GLY A 130 -1.18 1.47 -11.16
C GLY A 130 -0.72 0.06 -10.84
N SER A 131 0.48 -0.29 -11.26
CA SER A 131 1.06 -1.62 -11.05
C SER A 131 2.48 -1.51 -10.56
N ASP A 132 2.87 -2.46 -9.72
CA ASP A 132 4.25 -2.68 -9.27
C ASP A 132 4.91 -1.43 -8.68
N ILE A 133 4.11 -0.62 -7.99
CA ILE A 133 4.59 0.60 -7.33
C ILE A 133 5.46 0.17 -6.14
N PRO A 134 6.76 0.45 -6.13
CA PRO A 134 7.65 0.06 -5.05
C PRO A 134 7.36 0.90 -3.81
N ILE A 135 7.21 0.23 -2.67
CA ILE A 135 6.94 0.88 -1.39
C ILE A 135 8.10 0.58 -0.43
N THR A 136 8.65 1.63 0.15
CA THR A 136 9.74 1.56 1.13
C THR A 136 9.27 2.04 2.51
N PRO A 137 9.91 1.59 3.60
CA PRO A 137 9.67 2.16 4.92
C PRO A 137 10.15 3.61 5.00
N THR A 138 9.44 4.42 5.78
CA THR A 138 9.99 5.68 6.31
C THR A 138 10.85 5.42 7.54
N GLN A 139 11.53 6.44 8.07
CA GLN A 139 12.21 6.33 9.37
C GLN A 139 11.21 5.98 10.48
N GLU A 140 10.04 6.63 10.50
CA GLU A 140 8.97 6.33 11.46
C GLU A 140 8.48 4.88 11.34
N GLY A 141 8.46 4.34 10.12
CA GLY A 141 8.22 2.93 9.85
C GLY A 141 9.27 2.02 10.49
N VAL A 142 10.56 2.29 10.21
CA VAL A 142 11.68 1.53 10.77
C VAL A 142 11.65 1.56 12.31
N ASP A 143 11.41 2.73 12.89
CA ASP A 143 11.36 2.91 14.34
C ASP A 143 10.18 2.16 14.97
N ALA A 144 9.00 2.22 14.35
CA ALA A 144 7.82 1.50 14.83
C ALA A 144 8.03 -0.03 14.79
N PHE A 145 8.63 -0.54 13.72
CA PHE A 145 9.00 -1.95 13.61
C PHE A 145 10.05 -2.36 14.66
N THR A 146 11.09 -1.54 14.84
CA THR A 146 12.14 -1.78 15.82
C THR A 146 11.57 -1.77 17.24
N LYS A 147 10.68 -0.83 17.55
CA LYS A 147 9.97 -0.77 18.84
C LYS A 147 9.11 -2.00 19.07
N ALA A 148 8.40 -2.48 18.05
CA ALA A 148 7.52 -3.64 18.18
C ALA A 148 8.31 -4.95 18.35
N PHE A 149 9.30 -5.20 17.48
CA PHE A 149 9.95 -6.51 17.38
C PHE A 149 11.36 -6.57 18.01
N GLY A 150 11.90 -5.42 18.43
CA GLY A 150 13.25 -5.32 19.03
C GLY A 150 14.39 -5.33 18.01
N VAL A 151 14.09 -5.37 16.70
CA VAL A 151 15.06 -5.42 15.62
C VAL A 151 14.58 -4.58 14.43
N ALA A 152 15.52 -3.86 13.82
CA ALA A 152 15.27 -3.14 12.57
C ALA A 152 15.25 -4.13 11.40
N LEU A 153 14.09 -4.76 11.15
CA LEU A 153 13.92 -5.72 10.04
C LEU A 153 14.18 -5.11 8.66
N PHE A 154 13.88 -3.82 8.50
CA PHE A 154 13.96 -3.11 7.24
C PHE A 154 14.69 -1.78 7.39
N THR A 155 15.25 -1.33 6.28
CA THR A 155 15.86 -0.01 6.09
C THR A 155 14.98 0.80 5.14
N MET A 156 15.18 2.12 5.11
CA MET A 156 14.44 3.01 4.21
C MET A 156 14.71 2.77 2.72
N THR A 157 15.77 2.02 2.39
CA THR A 157 16.12 1.65 1.01
C THR A 157 15.52 0.30 0.59
N ASP A 158 15.01 -0.49 1.53
CA ASP A 158 14.39 -1.77 1.20
C ASP A 158 13.01 -1.54 0.58
N THR A 159 12.79 -2.12 -0.59
CA THR A 159 11.42 -2.25 -1.13
C THR A 159 10.76 -3.43 -0.44
N VAL A 160 9.79 -3.15 0.44
CA VAL A 160 9.15 -4.15 1.30
C VAL A 160 7.90 -4.78 0.67
N PHE A 161 7.21 -4.03 -0.18
CA PHE A 161 6.11 -4.56 -0.98
C PHE A 161 5.93 -3.73 -2.24
N THR A 162 5.25 -4.34 -3.21
CA THR A 162 4.69 -3.63 -4.36
C THR A 162 3.20 -3.41 -4.18
N ALA A 163 2.75 -2.22 -4.55
CA ALA A 163 1.34 -1.86 -4.59
C ALA A 163 0.84 -1.86 -6.05
N SER A 164 -0.35 -2.42 -6.23
CA SER A 164 -1.09 -2.35 -7.49
C SER A 164 -2.54 -2.05 -7.16
N GLY A 165 -3.21 -1.30 -8.03
CA GLY A 165 -4.59 -0.89 -7.86
C GLY A 165 -5.20 -0.47 -9.19
N SER A 166 -6.51 -0.56 -9.27
CA SER A 166 -7.26 -0.06 -10.41
C SER A 166 -8.46 0.72 -9.94
N GLY A 167 -8.84 1.72 -10.74
CA GLY A 167 -9.97 2.58 -10.50
C GLY A 167 -10.65 2.95 -11.80
N ARG A 168 -11.85 3.48 -11.68
CA ARG A 168 -12.61 4.06 -12.79
C ARG A 168 -12.76 5.54 -12.50
N ALA A 169 -12.39 6.38 -13.47
CA ALA A 169 -12.60 7.81 -13.39
C ALA A 169 -13.44 8.27 -14.58
N TRP A 170 -14.31 9.24 -14.31
CA TRP A 170 -15.00 9.98 -15.33
C TRP A 170 -14.21 11.25 -15.65
N PRO A 171 -13.91 11.45 -16.94
CA PRO A 171 -13.89 12.80 -17.48
C PRO A 171 -14.95 12.96 -18.59
N VAL A 172 -15.85 13.94 -18.47
CA VAL A 172 -16.50 14.64 -19.62
C VAL A 172 -16.83 16.08 -19.16
N PRO A 173 -16.41 17.14 -19.89
CA PRO A 173 -17.29 17.65 -20.96
C PRO A 173 -16.61 17.85 -22.32
N ALA A 174 -17.48 18.10 -23.31
CA ALA A 174 -17.39 17.83 -24.74
C ALA A 174 -16.29 18.52 -25.57
N SER A 175 -16.10 17.94 -26.77
CA SER A 175 -15.42 18.43 -27.97
C SER A 175 -13.91 18.22 -28.07
N LEU A 176 -13.54 17.18 -28.84
CA LEU A 176 -12.38 17.29 -29.71
C LEU A 176 -12.76 18.30 -30.82
N PRO A 177 -11.94 19.31 -31.13
CA PRO A 177 -12.19 20.15 -32.29
C PRO A 177 -11.96 19.33 -33.57
N GLY A 178 -12.98 19.35 -34.45
CA GLY A 178 -12.91 19.25 -35.91
C GLY A 178 -12.16 18.09 -36.53
#